data_AF-A0A965S179-F1
#
_entry.id   AF-A0A965S179-F1
#
_cell.length_a   1.000
_cell.length_b   1.000
_cell.length_c   1.000
_cell.angle_alpha   90.00
_cell.angle_beta   90.00
_cell.angle_gamma   90.00
#
_symmetry.space_group_name_H-M   'P 1'
#
loop_
_entity.id
_entity.type
_entity.pdbx_description
1 polymer ?
#
loop_
_entity_poly.entity_id
_entity_poly.type
_entity_poly.pdbx_seq_one_letter_code
_entity_poly.pdbx_strand_id
1 'polypeptide(L)'
;MKSYIAPRWLAWLLKKFGFLAINLPPFGVFFVNQWDEKSALYKHELVHWEQYKKMGLVNFYLTYLWYQVRYGYQNNPMEIEARQ
;
A
#
# COMPACT_ATOMS: atom_id res chain seq x y z
N MET A 1 4.64 -0.52 -11.87
CA MET A 1 4.32 0.40 -10.74
C MET A 1 5.52 1.32 -10.54
N LYS A 2 5.34 2.62 -10.34
CA LYS A 2 6.46 3.51 -10.00
C LYS A 2 6.76 3.37 -8.50
N SER A 3 8.02 3.20 -8.15
CA SER A 3 8.46 3.00 -6.77
C SER A 3 9.52 4.03 -6.40
N TYR A 4 9.43 4.56 -5.18
CA TYR A 4 10.25 5.65 -4.68
C TYR A 4 10.74 5.35 -3.28
N ILE A 5 11.91 5.90 -2.93
CA ILE A 5 12.32 5.98 -1.52
C ILE A 5 11.53 7.11 -0.88
N ALA A 6 10.87 6.83 0.25
CA ALA A 6 10.10 7.81 0.99
C ALA A 6 11.01 8.95 1.50
N PRO A 7 10.61 10.23 1.35
CA PRO A 7 11.35 11.34 1.95
C PRO A 7 11.39 11.19 3.47
N ARG A 8 12.41 11.77 4.12
CA ARG A 8 12.70 11.54 5.56
C ARG A 8 11.48 11.74 6.47
N TRP A 9 10.67 12.77 6.21
CA TRP A 9 9.47 13.06 7.01
C TRP A 9 8.39 11.99 6.84
N LEU A 10 8.19 11.48 5.61
CA LEU A 10 7.22 10.42 5.32
C LEU A 10 7.72 9.09 5.86
N ALA A 11 9.01 8.77 5.65
CA ALA A 11 9.62 7.57 6.20
C ALA A 11 9.53 7.52 7.73
N TRP A 12 9.73 8.65 8.40
CA TRP A 12 9.54 8.76 9.85
C TRP A 12 8.08 8.50 10.26
N LEU A 13 7.12 9.08 9.54
CA LEU A 13 5.70 8.88 9.81
C LEU A 13 5.30 7.42 9.64
N LEU A 14 5.68 6.79 8.52
CA LEU A 14 5.40 5.38 8.26
C LEU A 14 5.99 4.48 9.35
N LYS A 15 7.26 4.70 9.73
CA LYS A 15 7.89 3.96 10.84
C LYS A 15 7.15 4.12 12.15
N LYS A 16 6.66 5.33 12.47
CA LYS A 16 5.90 5.60 13.70
C LYS A 16 4.60 4.80 13.77
N PHE A 17 3.96 4.56 12.62
CA PHE A 17 2.75 3.75 12.51
C PHE A 17 3.01 2.27 12.22
N GLY A 18 4.28 1.84 12.14
CA GLY A 18 4.66 0.45 11.89
C GLY A 18 4.61 0.02 10.42
N PHE A 19 4.48 0.96 9.49
CA PHE A 19 4.46 0.68 8.05
C PHE A 19 5.87 0.79 7.43
N LEU A 20 6.17 -0.10 6.48
CA LEU A 20 7.45 -0.12 5.74
C LEU A 20 7.33 0.41 4.31
N ALA A 21 6.10 0.50 3.81
CA ALA A 21 5.78 1.12 2.54
C ALA A 21 4.35 1.68 2.57
N ILE A 22 4.01 2.48 1.56
CA ILE A 22 2.65 2.95 1.33
C ILE A 22 2.36 3.04 -0.17
N ASN A 23 1.25 2.46 -0.59
CA ASN A 23 0.73 2.64 -1.95
C ASN A 23 -0.12 3.90 -2.07
N LEU A 24 0.30 4.83 -2.94
CA LEU A 24 -0.42 6.06 -3.22
C LEU A 24 -0.67 6.24 -4.73
N PRO A 25 -1.62 5.51 -5.32
CA PRO A 25 -2.02 5.74 -6.71
C PRO A 25 -2.61 7.15 -6.90
N PRO A 26 -2.38 7.83 -8.03
CA PRO A 26 -1.59 7.38 -9.18
C PRO A 26 -0.09 7.69 -9.07
N PHE A 27 0.37 8.24 -7.94
CA PHE A 27 1.74 8.74 -7.77
C PHE A 27 2.77 7.61 -7.73
N GLY A 28 2.47 6.52 -7.02
CA GLY A 28 3.35 5.35 -6.92
C GLY A 28 3.41 4.81 -5.49
N VAL A 29 4.41 3.96 -5.24
CA VAL A 29 4.65 3.35 -3.92
C VAL A 29 5.90 3.97 -3.30
N PHE A 30 5.80 4.30 -2.02
CA PHE A 30 6.89 4.90 -1.25
C PHE A 30 7.38 3.92 -0.21
N PHE A 31 8.62 3.46 -0.35
CA PHE A 31 9.26 2.53 0.57
C PHE A 31 10.14 3.29 1.58
N VAL A 32 10.10 2.87 2.83
CA VAL A 32 10.87 3.46 3.92
C VAL A 32 12.38 3.24 3.75
N ASN A 33 12.77 2.06 3.26
CA ASN A 33 14.15 1.69 2.97
C ASN A 33 14.26 1.19 1.52
N GLN A 34 15.45 0.76 1.09
CA GLN A 34 15.60 0.06 -0.19
C GLN A 34 14.69 -1.18 -0.22
N TRP A 35 14.04 -1.40 -1.36
CA TRP A 35 13.16 -2.54 -1.59
C TRP A 35 13.80 -3.50 -2.60
N ASP A 36 13.39 -4.77 -2.51
CA ASP A 36 13.68 -5.79 -3.52
C ASP A 36 12.36 -6.21 -4.17
N GLU A 37 12.34 -6.32 -5.49
CA GLU A 37 11.18 -6.78 -6.25
C GLU A 37 10.75 -8.20 -5.89
N LYS A 38 11.67 -9.01 -5.35
CA LYS A 38 11.38 -10.37 -4.87
C LYS A 38 10.79 -10.39 -3.46
N SER A 39 10.89 -9.28 -2.72
CA SER A 39 10.41 -9.20 -1.34
C SER A 39 8.89 -9.32 -1.24
N ALA A 40 8.41 -9.91 -0.15
CA ALA A 40 6.98 -9.99 0.14
C ALA A 40 6.33 -8.60 0.22
N LEU A 41 7.05 -7.60 0.74
CA LEU A 41 6.58 -6.22 0.82
C LEU A 41 6.34 -5.63 -0.59
N TYR A 42 7.27 -5.82 -1.52
CA TYR A 42 7.07 -5.32 -2.88
C TYR A 42 5.88 -5.99 -3.58
N LYS A 43 5.73 -7.31 -3.41
CA LYS A 43 4.58 -8.06 -3.94
C LYS A 43 3.26 -7.59 -3.35
N HIS A 44 3.23 -7.33 -2.05
CA HIS A 44 2.08 -6.76 -1.36
C HIS A 44 1.64 -5.43 -1.96
N GLU A 45 2.58 -4.49 -2.10
CA GLU A 45 2.32 -3.18 -2.70
C GLU A 45 1.89 -3.28 -4.18
N LEU A 46 2.43 -4.26 -4.92
CA LEU A 46 2.06 -4.54 -6.30
C LEU A 46 0.60 -5.00 -6.41
N VAL A 47 0.09 -5.82 -5.48
CA VAL A 47 -1.31 -6.22 -5.46
C VAL A 47 -2.21 -5.00 -5.29
N HIS A 48 -1.88 -4.09 -4.37
CA HIS A 48 -2.63 -2.83 -4.23
C HIS A 48 -2.61 -1.98 -5.50
N TRP A 49 -1.51 -2.00 -6.26
CA TRP A 49 -1.44 -1.30 -7.54
C TRP A 49 -2.35 -1.95 -8.59
N GLU A 50 -2.43 -3.28 -8.63
CA GLU A 50 -3.33 -3.99 -9.53
C GLU A 50 -4.80 -3.84 -9.12
N GLN A 51 -5.11 -3.82 -7.82
CA GLN A 51 -6.44 -3.45 -7.31
C GLN A 51 -6.85 -2.07 -7.80
N TYR A 52 -5.96 -1.07 -7.67
CA TYR A 52 -6.17 0.26 -8.21
C TYR A 52 -6.42 0.25 -9.73
N LYS A 53 -5.61 -0.48 -10.51
CA LYS A 53 -5.80 -0.57 -11.97
C LYS A 53 -7.14 -1.18 -12.36
N LYS A 54 -7.65 -2.14 -11.57
CA LYS A 54 -8.96 -2.79 -11.80
C LYS A 54 -10.13 -1.89 -11.41
N MET A 55 -10.03 -1.19 -10.29
CA MET A 55 -11.14 -0.44 -9.69
C MET A 55 -11.22 1.02 -10.16
N GLY A 56 -10.08 1.60 -10.55
CA GLY A 56 -9.91 3.03 -10.74
C GLY A 56 -9.69 3.78 -9.42
N LEU A 57 -9.28 5.05 -9.53
CA LEU A 57 -8.79 5.87 -8.41
C LEU A 57 -9.80 6.01 -7.27
N VAL A 58 -11.02 6.45 -7.58
CA VAL A 58 -12.04 6.78 -6.59
C VAL A 58 -12.51 5.52 -5.86
N ASN A 59 -12.84 4.47 -6.63
CA ASN A 59 -13.32 3.22 -6.05
C ASN A 59 -12.26 2.54 -5.19
N PHE A 60 -10.99 2.56 -5.60
CA PHE A 60 -9.90 1.99 -4.82
C PHE A 60 -9.87 2.60 -3.40
N TYR A 61 -9.84 3.93 -3.29
CA TYR A 61 -9.78 4.60 -2.00
C TYR A 61 -11.05 4.45 -1.18
N LEU A 62 -12.23 4.58 -1.80
CA LEU A 62 -13.50 4.42 -1.10
C LEU A 62 -13.67 3.00 -0.54
N THR A 63 -13.37 1.99 -1.35
CA THR A 63 -13.46 0.59 -0.92
C THR A 63 -12.43 0.27 0.14
N TYR A 64 -11.18 0.73 -0.01
CA TYR A 64 -10.15 0.52 1.00
C TYR A 64 -10.56 1.15 2.34
N LEU A 65 -10.98 2.42 2.33
CA LEU A 65 -11.39 3.11 3.55
C LEU A 65 -12.63 2.46 4.18
N TRP A 66 -13.63 2.08 3.37
CA TRP A 66 -14.82 1.40 3.87
C TRP A 66 -14.47 0.07 4.54
N TYR A 67 -13.64 -0.76 3.90
CA TYR A 67 -13.18 -2.01 4.49
C TYR A 67 -12.30 -1.81 5.71
N GLN A 68 -11.45 -0.79 5.71
CA GLN A 68 -10.62 -0.43 6.84
C GLN A 68 -11.47 -0.07 8.07
N VAL A 69 -12.52 0.73 7.88
CA VAL A 69 -13.46 1.10 8.96
C VAL A 69 -14.28 -0.10 9.42
N ARG A 70 -14.73 -0.95 8.50
CA ARG A 70 -15.62 -2.07 8.81
C ARG A 70 -14.93 -3.28 9.43
N TYR A 71 -13.71 -3.60 8.99
CA TYR A 71 -13.00 -4.83 9.34
C TYR A 71 -11.65 -4.60 10.03
N GLY A 72 -11.15 -3.37 10.03
CA GLY A 72 -9.80 -3.05 10.50
C GLY A 72 -8.71 -3.49 9.52
N TYR A 73 -7.45 -3.15 9.82
CA TYR A 73 -6.31 -3.38 8.92
C TYR A 73 -6.04 -4.87 8.64
N GLN A 74 -6.11 -5.69 9.70
CA GLN A 74 -5.78 -7.12 9.58
C GLN A 74 -6.83 -7.89 8.76
N ASN A 75 -8.11 -7.52 8.83
CA ASN A 75 -9.18 -8.24 8.16
C ASN A 75 -9.73 -7.50 6.92
N ASN A 76 -9.10 -6.40 6.50
CA ASN A 76 -9.47 -5.70 5.28
C ASN A 76 -9.29 -6.66 4.09
N PRO A 77 -10.35 -6.97 3.31
CA PRO A 77 -10.25 -7.89 2.17
C PRO A 77 -9.16 -7.53 1.17
N MET A 78 -8.90 -6.23 0.97
CA MET A 78 -7.84 -5.76 0.09
C MET A 78 -6.44 -6.07 0.64
N GLU A 79 -6.28 -5.98 1.97
CA GLU A 79 -5.04 -6.34 2.67
C GLU A 79 -4.83 -7.86 2.72
N ILE A 80 -5.91 -8.64 2.81
CA ILE A 80 -5.85 -10.11 2.75
C ILE A 80 -5.38 -10.55 1.36
N GLU A 81 -5.95 -10.01 0.29
CA GLU A 81 -5.51 -10.27 -1.09
C GLU A 81 -4.03 -9.89 -1.26
N ALA A 82 -3.61 -8.75 -0.71
CA ALA A 82 -2.23 -8.29 -0.81
C ALA A 82 -1.22 -9.08 0.03
N ARG A 83 -1.65 -9.99 0.92
CA ARG A 83 -0.73 -10.85 1.70
C ARG A 83 -0.46 -12.21 1.05
N GLN A 84 -1.18 -12.54 -0.02
CA GLN A 84 -1.02 -13.81 -0.76
C GLN A 84 0.20 -13.74 -1.68
#